data_AF-A0AA42U7C4-F1
#
_entry.id   AF-A0AA42U7C4-F1
#
_cell.length_a   1.000
_cell.length_b   1.000
_cell.length_c   1.000
_cell.angle_alpha   90.00
_cell.angle_beta   90.00
_cell.angle_gamma   90.00
#
_symmetry.space_group_name_H-M   'P 1'
#
loop_
_entity.id
_entity.type
_entity.pdbx_description
1 polymer ?
#
loop_
_entity_poly.entity_id
_entity_poly.type
_entity_poly.pdbx_seq_one_letter_code
_entity_poly.pdbx_strand_id
1 'polypeptide(L)'
;MKIEVAKKILESLNPSEIERLEMAHWRYMHFIDIIDDPNPEDVDQAKEDRKAYGQLCTPSVFDVENSIQFMMNITGLPRDYCEAWSEHDFFETYGVSSEDVEKQDHI
;
A
#
# COMPACT_ATOMS: atom_id res chain seq x y z
N MET A 1 9.79 -0.26 -7.78
CA MET A 1 10.33 -1.62 -8.10
C MET A 1 9.88 -2.03 -9.51
N LYS A 2 10.64 -2.88 -10.24
CA LYS A 2 10.14 -3.48 -11.49
C LYS A 2 9.01 -4.49 -11.24
N ILE A 3 7.94 -4.42 -12.03
CA ILE A 3 6.78 -5.31 -11.88
C ILE A 3 7.12 -6.81 -11.93
N GLU A 4 8.10 -7.24 -12.74
CA GLU A 4 8.50 -8.66 -12.79
C GLU A 4 9.22 -9.11 -11.52
N VAL A 5 9.89 -8.20 -10.81
CA VAL A 5 10.52 -8.47 -9.52
C VAL A 5 9.44 -8.55 -8.45
N ALA A 6 8.49 -7.62 -8.46
CA ALA A 6 7.35 -7.62 -7.55
C ALA A 6 6.56 -8.94 -7.63
N LYS A 7 6.21 -9.37 -8.85
CA LYS A 7 5.49 -10.63 -9.07
C LYS A 7 6.22 -11.85 -8.51
N LYS A 8 7.53 -11.95 -8.72
CA LYS A 8 8.34 -13.06 -8.18
C LYS A 8 8.39 -13.07 -6.64
N ILE A 9 8.44 -11.89 -6.02
CA ILE A 9 8.39 -11.79 -4.56
C ILE A 9 7.05 -12.32 -4.08
N LEU A 10 5.93 -11.83 -4.64
CA LEU A 10 4.59 -12.23 -4.23
C LEU A 10 4.30 -13.72 -4.49
N GLU A 11 4.77 -14.28 -5.60
CA GLU A 11 4.68 -15.73 -5.90
C GLU A 11 5.40 -16.61 -4.87
N SER A 12 6.39 -16.06 -4.15
CA SER A 12 7.11 -16.79 -3.10
C SER A 12 6.43 -16.72 -1.73
N LEU A 13 5.46 -15.83 -1.55
CA LEU A 13 4.73 -15.66 -0.30
C LEU A 13 3.64 -16.70 -0.15
N ASN A 14 3.35 -17.05 1.10
CA ASN A 14 2.19 -17.88 1.38
C ASN A 14 0.89 -17.03 1.32
N PRO A 15 -0.28 -17.67 1.16
CA PRO A 15 -1.54 -16.93 1.04
C PRO A 15 -1.88 -16.01 2.22
N SER A 16 -1.47 -16.35 3.45
CA SER A 16 -1.76 -15.50 4.60
C SER A 16 -0.86 -14.27 4.68
N GLU A 17 0.36 -14.33 4.12
CA GLU A 17 1.20 -13.14 3.94
C GLU A 17 0.60 -12.19 2.91
N ILE A 18 0.07 -12.73 1.80
CA ILE A 18 -0.62 -11.94 0.76
C ILE A 18 -1.86 -11.25 1.35
N GLU A 19 -2.71 -11.98 2.05
CA GLU A 19 -3.91 -11.41 2.71
C GLU A 19 -3.55 -10.28 3.68
N ARG A 20 -2.46 -10.45 4.45
CA ARG A 20 -2.00 -9.40 5.37
C ARG A 20 -1.52 -8.15 4.65
N LEU A 21 -0.87 -8.29 3.51
CA LEU A 21 -0.44 -7.15 2.68
C LEU A 21 -1.64 -6.41 2.11
N GLU A 22 -2.61 -7.14 1.54
CA GLU A 22 -3.85 -6.57 1.02
C GLU A 22 -4.62 -5.80 2.11
N MET A 23 -4.85 -6.42 3.27
CA MET A 23 -5.53 -5.79 4.39
C MET A 23 -4.80 -4.54 4.88
N ALA A 24 -3.47 -4.58 4.98
CA ALA A 24 -2.69 -3.43 5.42
C ALA A 24 -2.73 -2.28 4.41
N HIS A 25 -2.79 -2.60 3.11
CA HIS A 25 -2.90 -1.62 2.05
C HIS A 25 -4.28 -0.92 2.07
N TRP A 26 -5.38 -1.67 2.18
CA TRP A 26 -6.72 -1.10 2.34
C TRP A 26 -6.84 -0.25 3.61
N ARG A 27 -6.28 -0.74 4.72
CA ARG A 27 -6.21 0.02 5.97
C ARG A 27 -5.45 1.33 5.79
N TYR A 28 -4.38 1.36 4.99
CA TYR A 28 -3.70 2.61 4.63
C TYR A 28 -4.62 3.56 3.84
N MET A 29 -5.41 3.06 2.88
CA MET A 29 -6.37 3.89 2.14
C MET A 29 -7.41 4.57 3.06
N HIS A 30 -7.93 3.84 4.04
CA HIS A 30 -8.81 4.43 5.07
C HIS A 30 -8.06 5.42 5.96
N PHE A 31 -6.83 5.08 6.36
CA PHE A 31 -5.97 5.93 7.18
C PHE A 31 -5.72 7.31 6.53
N ILE A 32 -5.50 7.36 5.21
CA ILE A 32 -5.32 8.62 4.47
C ILE A 32 -6.63 9.27 3.98
N ASP A 33 -7.80 8.72 4.31
CA ASP A 33 -9.10 9.35 4.01
C ASP A 33 -9.41 9.50 2.50
N ILE A 34 -9.11 8.47 1.69
CA ILE A 34 -9.40 8.44 0.24
C ILE A 34 -10.61 7.57 -0.14
N ILE A 35 -11.24 6.91 0.84
CA ILE A 35 -12.41 6.05 0.60
C ILE A 35 -13.69 6.86 0.77
N ASP A 36 -14.51 6.94 -0.27
CA ASP A 36 -15.71 7.79 -0.32
C ASP A 36 -16.86 7.32 0.61
N ASP A 37 -17.00 6.00 0.84
CA ASP A 37 -18.06 5.42 1.69
C ASP A 37 -17.50 4.26 2.54
N PRO A 38 -16.68 4.57 3.57
CA PRO A 38 -16.03 3.55 4.39
C PRO A 38 -16.98 2.95 5.42
N ASN A 39 -16.79 1.67 5.76
CA ASN A 39 -17.53 1.08 6.87
C ASN A 39 -17.16 1.76 8.19
N PRO A 40 -18.09 1.85 9.17
CA PRO A 40 -17.81 2.48 10.46
C PRO A 40 -16.60 1.87 11.21
N GLU A 41 -16.40 0.56 11.11
CA GLU A 41 -15.27 -0.13 11.75
C GLU A 41 -13.93 0.33 11.17
N ASP A 42 -13.85 0.50 9.84
CA ASP A 42 -12.65 1.00 9.16
C ASP A 42 -12.36 2.46 9.55
N VAL A 43 -13.41 3.27 9.73
CA VAL A 43 -13.29 4.66 10.21
C VAL A 43 -12.72 4.71 11.62
N ASP A 44 -13.21 3.86 12.53
CA ASP A 44 -12.71 3.80 13.89
C ASP A 44 -11.28 3.26 13.93
N GLN A 45 -10.96 2.25 13.12
CA GLN A 45 -9.61 1.75 12.97
C GLN A 45 -8.65 2.84 12.45
N ALA A 46 -9.05 3.61 11.44
CA ALA A 46 -8.27 4.71 10.90
C ALA A 46 -8.01 5.82 11.95
N LYS A 47 -8.97 6.11 12.84
CA LYS A 47 -8.76 7.06 13.95
C LYS A 47 -7.66 6.59 14.90
N GLU A 48 -7.65 5.30 15.25
CA GLU A 48 -6.59 4.74 16.10
C GLU A 48 -5.23 4.74 15.38
N ASP A 49 -5.21 4.43 14.09
CA ASP A 49 -3.98 4.46 13.30
C ASP A 49 -3.42 5.87 13.18
N ARG A 50 -4.25 6.90 13.00
CA ARG A 50 -3.81 8.31 13.01
C ARG A 50 -3.21 8.75 14.33
N LYS A 51 -3.60 8.13 15.45
CA LYS A 51 -2.94 8.38 16.75
C LYS A 51 -1.58 7.69 16.84
N ALA A 52 -1.45 6.46 16.32
CA ALA A 52 -0.23 5.67 16.42
C ALA A 52 0.84 6.06 15.38
N TYR A 53 0.40 6.40 14.16
CA TYR A 53 1.25 6.59 12.99
C TYR A 53 0.99 7.92 12.30
N GLY A 54 0.51 8.94 13.03
CA GLY A 54 0.10 10.23 12.46
C GLY A 54 1.17 10.92 11.60
N GLN A 55 2.46 10.65 11.83
CA GLN A 55 3.57 11.13 11.01
C GLN A 55 3.58 10.60 9.57
N LEU A 56 2.92 9.46 9.32
CA LEU A 56 2.78 8.85 7.99
C LEU A 56 1.48 9.28 7.29
N CYS A 57 0.63 10.07 7.95
CA CYS A 57 -0.67 10.45 7.41
C CYS A 57 -0.54 11.61 6.44
N THR A 58 -0.88 11.36 5.17
CA THR A 58 -1.03 12.37 4.11
C THR A 58 -2.50 12.41 3.66
N PRO A 59 -3.36 13.19 4.33
CA PRO A 59 -4.79 13.19 4.03
C PRO A 59 -5.09 13.46 2.55
N SER A 60 -5.93 12.61 1.98
CA SER A 60 -6.39 12.63 0.59
C SER A 60 -5.27 12.51 -0.47
N VAL A 61 -4.04 12.16 -0.07
CA VAL A 61 -2.90 12.02 -0.97
C VAL A 61 -2.24 10.67 -0.73
N PHE A 62 -2.24 9.82 -1.76
CA PHE A 62 -1.52 8.56 -1.71
C PHE A 62 -0.01 8.81 -1.87
N ASP A 63 0.74 8.62 -0.79
CA ASP A 63 2.20 8.61 -0.81
C ASP A 63 2.72 7.18 -0.71
N VAL A 64 3.57 6.78 -1.67
CA VAL A 64 4.07 5.42 -1.82
C VAL A 64 4.99 5.02 -0.66
N GLU A 65 5.90 5.90 -0.24
CA GLU A 65 6.85 5.58 0.82
C GLU A 65 6.14 5.50 2.18
N ASN A 66 5.19 6.39 2.44
CA ASN A 66 4.35 6.31 3.64
C ASN A 66 3.47 5.07 3.63
N SER A 67 2.94 4.65 2.47
CA SER A 67 2.18 3.40 2.33
C SER A 67 3.02 2.19 2.71
N ILE A 68 4.24 2.10 2.16
CA ILE A 68 5.19 1.02 2.45
C ILE A 68 5.54 0.99 3.94
N GLN A 69 5.89 2.14 4.53
CA GLN A 69 6.21 2.22 5.96
C GLN A 69 5.02 1.86 6.86
N PHE A 70 3.81 2.28 6.49
CA PHE A 70 2.60 1.93 7.20
C PHE A 70 2.33 0.42 7.14
N MET A 71 2.39 -0.17 5.95
CA MET A 71 2.19 -1.61 5.75
C MET A 71 3.22 -2.43 6.53
N MET A 72 4.48 -2.01 6.59
CA MET A 72 5.50 -2.64 7.42
C MET A 72 5.12 -2.61 8.90
N ASN A 73 4.61 -1.49 9.41
CA ASN A 73 4.21 -1.38 10.82
C ASN A 73 2.98 -2.25 11.15
N ILE A 74 2.03 -2.38 10.23
CA ILE A 74 0.82 -3.21 10.42
C ILE A 74 1.12 -4.70 10.30
N THR A 75 1.96 -5.10 9.33
CA THR A 75 2.21 -6.50 9.01
C THR A 75 3.47 -7.07 9.69
N GLY A 76 4.42 -6.23 10.09
CA GLY A 76 5.75 -6.68 10.49
C GLY A 76 6.53 -7.41 9.37
N LEU A 77 6.04 -7.35 8.13
CA LEU A 77 6.72 -7.96 6.98
C LEU A 77 7.85 -7.05 6.47
N PRO A 78 8.84 -7.63 5.76
CA PRO A 78 9.93 -6.87 5.16
C PRO A 78 9.47 -5.79 4.17
N ARG A 79 10.29 -4.73 4.02
CA ARG A 79 10.00 -3.59 3.13
C ARG A 79 9.77 -4.03 1.69
N ASP A 80 10.59 -4.95 1.20
CA ASP A 80 10.54 -5.53 -0.12
C ASP A 80 9.21 -6.25 -0.41
N TYR A 81 8.56 -6.84 0.61
CA TYR A 81 7.26 -7.47 0.43
C TYR A 81 6.15 -6.42 0.31
N CYS A 82 6.23 -5.37 1.13
CA CYS A 82 5.31 -4.24 1.08
C CYS A 82 5.43 -3.46 -0.24
N GLU A 83 6.65 -3.18 -0.69
CA GLU A 83 6.93 -2.53 -1.96
C GLU A 83 6.47 -3.39 -3.16
N ALA A 84 6.69 -4.71 -3.10
CA ALA A 84 6.19 -5.63 -4.13
C ALA A 84 4.66 -5.61 -4.23
N TRP A 85 3.96 -5.55 -3.09
CA TRP A 85 2.51 -5.41 -3.08
C TRP A 85 2.06 -4.07 -3.67
N SER A 86 2.66 -2.95 -3.26
CA SER A 86 2.31 -1.63 -3.80
C SER A 86 2.50 -1.54 -5.31
N GLU A 87 3.59 -2.10 -5.85
CA GLU A 87 3.83 -2.14 -7.30
C GLU A 87 2.79 -3.04 -8.01
N HIS A 88 2.46 -4.19 -7.42
CA HIS A 88 1.46 -5.09 -7.98
C HIS A 88 0.07 -4.45 -8.02
N ASP A 89 -0.37 -3.85 -6.92
CA ASP A 89 -1.67 -3.16 -6.83
C ASP A 89 -1.78 -2.01 -7.83
N PHE A 90 -0.72 -1.19 -7.95
CA PHE A 90 -0.65 -0.13 -8.96
C PHE A 90 -0.79 -0.71 -10.37
N PHE A 91 -0.05 -1.78 -10.69
CA PHE A 91 -0.12 -2.41 -12.01
C PHE A 91 -1.50 -2.99 -12.31
N GLU A 92 -2.13 -3.67 -11.36
CA GLU A 92 -3.48 -4.23 -11.54
C GLU A 92 -4.53 -3.13 -11.71
N THR A 93 -4.36 -1.99 -11.02
CA THR A 93 -5.28 -0.84 -11.10
C THR A 93 -5.15 -0.07 -12.41
N TYR A 94 -3.92 0.19 -12.88
CA TYR A 94 -3.66 1.09 -14.01
C TYR A 94 -3.21 0.39 -15.30
N GLY A 95 -2.87 -0.90 -15.24
CA GLY A 95 -2.36 -1.68 -16.38
C GLY A 95 -0.95 -1.30 -16.83
N VAL A 96 -0.25 -0.45 -16.07
CA VAL A 96 1.11 0.04 -16.34
C VAL A 96 1.96 -0.01 -15.07
N SER A 97 3.28 -0.20 -15.20
CA SER A 97 4.18 -0.18 -14.04
C SER A 97 4.46 1.25 -13.58
N SER A 98 4.80 1.43 -12.30
CA SER A 98 5.13 2.77 -11.77
C SER A 98 6.35 3.37 -12.47
N GLU A 99 7.35 2.56 -12.78
CA GLU A 99 8.55 2.96 -13.54
C GLU A 99 8.22 3.48 -14.96
N ASP A 100 7.19 2.93 -15.61
CA ASP A 100 6.82 3.35 -16.97
C ASP A 100 6.13 4.72 -16.96
N VAL A 101 5.38 5.03 -15.89
CA VAL A 101 4.76 6.34 -15.69
C VAL A 101 5.83 7.39 -15.37
N GLU A 102 6.75 7.09 -14.46
CA GLU A 102 7.87 8.01 -14.12
C GLU A 102 8.73 8.35 -15.35
N LYS A 103 8.93 7.41 -16.27
CA LYS A 103 9.68 7.66 -17.52
C LYS A 103 8.93 8.56 -18.51
N GLN A 104 7.60 8.61 -18.46
CA GLN A 104 6.79 9.44 -19.35
C GLN A 104 6.70 10.89 -18.86
N ASP A 105 6.72 11.13 -17.54
CA ASP A 105 6.71 12.47 -16.94
C ASP A 105 8.04 13.23 -17.14
N HIS A 106 9.07 12.58 -17.68
CA HIS A 106 10.38 13.15 -17.96
C HIS A 106 10.66 13.43 -19.46
N ILE A 107 9.61 13.47 -20.30
CA ILE A 107 9.70 13.78 -21.75
C ILE A 107 9.03 15.11 -22.08
#